data_AF-A0A7C6F6C0-F1
#
_entry.id   AF-A0A7C6F6C0-F1
#
_cell.length_a   1.000
_cell.length_b   1.000
_cell.length_c   1.000
_cell.angle_alpha   90.00
_cell.angle_beta   90.00
_cell.angle_gamma   90.00
#
_symmetry.space_group_name_H-M   'P 1'
#
loop_
_entity.id
_entity.type
_entity.pdbx_description
1 polymer ?
#
loop_
_entity_poly.entity_id
_entity_poly.type
_entity_poly.pdbx_seq_one_letter_code
_entity_poly.pdbx_strand_id
1 'polypeptide(L)'
;MSLFKSDPEDAVDGLTQSILDYLTRSYEEYVAWTTKAKDVFINVNGDSAAARCRVAYIVRQSISKRLEAGENVSGLSKAKLQKLGYVDWLLVADYLLIPLASSENEDIKNENAQRKVEYGAIYDSYELRNRLYEARKLIQSHPNATNKEILALLKETFPDASLANVTEARQHEKKGAGLERPVPPDKPKDLPPYESVFFPKVAAGSRDR
;
A
#
# COMPACT_ATOMS: atom_id res chain seq x y z
N MET A 1 3.62 -0.57 57.91
CA MET A 1 4.02 -1.45 56.80
C MET A 1 2.82 -1.60 55.88
N SER A 2 2.91 -1.00 54.70
CA SER A 2 1.84 -0.95 53.70
C SER A 2 1.76 -2.30 52.98
N LEU A 3 0.64 -3.01 53.17
CA LEU A 3 0.25 -4.12 52.31
C LEU A 3 -0.42 -3.50 51.08
N PHE A 4 0.32 -3.36 49.99
CA PHE A 4 -0.28 -3.12 48.68
C PHE A 4 -1.16 -4.34 48.35
N LYS A 5 -2.47 -4.18 48.54
CA LYS A 5 -3.45 -4.96 47.79
C LYS A 5 -3.36 -4.45 46.36
N SER A 6 -2.75 -5.23 45.48
CA SER A 6 -2.99 -5.09 44.04
C SER A 6 -4.45 -5.41 43.80
N ASP A 7 -5.22 -4.43 43.33
CA ASP A 7 -6.59 -4.67 42.91
C ASP A 7 -6.58 -5.72 41.78
N PRO A 8 -7.50 -6.70 41.77
CA PRO A 8 -7.57 -7.71 40.72
C PRO A 8 -7.87 -7.11 39.32
N GLU A 9 -8.25 -5.83 39.24
CA GLU A 9 -8.38 -5.04 38.01
C GLU A 9 -7.03 -4.60 37.39
N ASP A 10 -5.90 -4.83 38.07
CA ASP A 10 -4.56 -4.41 37.62
C ASP A 10 -3.78 -5.51 36.87
N ALA A 11 -4.44 -6.59 36.45
CA ALA A 11 -3.81 -7.57 35.56
C ALA A 11 -3.46 -6.89 34.23
N VAL A 12 -2.18 -6.90 33.86
CA VAL A 12 -1.66 -6.35 32.59
C VAL A 12 -2.42 -6.89 31.37
N ASP A 13 -2.90 -8.14 31.43
CA ASP A 13 -3.71 -8.77 30.39
C ASP A 13 -5.09 -8.11 30.19
N GLY A 14 -5.66 -7.52 31.24
CA GLY A 14 -6.96 -6.84 31.18
C GLY A 14 -6.92 -5.49 30.45
N LEU A 15 -5.75 -4.83 30.41
CA LEU A 15 -5.58 -3.54 29.74
C LEU A 15 -5.68 -3.67 28.22
N THR A 16 -5.04 -4.69 27.64
CA THR A 16 -5.11 -4.93 26.19
C THR A 16 -6.54 -5.27 25.77
N GLN A 17 -7.23 -6.10 26.53
CA GLN A 17 -8.64 -6.43 26.28
C GLN A 17 -9.54 -5.19 26.38
N SER A 18 -9.34 -4.33 27.39
CA SER A 18 -10.11 -3.09 27.56
C SER A 18 -9.96 -2.14 26.36
N ILE A 19 -8.77 -2.08 25.77
CA ILE A 19 -8.52 -1.31 24.54
C ILE A 19 -9.22 -1.96 23.34
N LEU A 20 -9.16 -3.28 23.19
CA LEU A 20 -9.89 -3.97 22.13
C LEU A 20 -11.40 -3.70 22.24
N ASP A 21 -11.97 -3.87 23.43
CA ASP A 21 -13.38 -3.61 23.72
C ASP A 21 -13.76 -2.16 23.39
N TYR A 22 -12.87 -1.19 23.65
CA TYR A 22 -13.09 0.21 23.27
C TYR A 22 -13.14 0.42 21.76
N LEU A 23 -12.20 -0.20 21.03
CA LEU A 23 -12.09 -0.09 19.58
C LEU A 23 -13.23 -0.84 18.88
N THR A 24 -13.85 -1.81 19.54
CA THR A 24 -14.99 -2.59 19.06
C THR A 24 -16.31 -2.25 19.76
N ARG A 25 -16.38 -1.12 20.48
CA ARG A 25 -17.57 -0.74 21.27
C ARG A 25 -18.82 -0.52 20.42
N SER A 26 -18.65 -0.25 19.13
CA SER A 26 -19.71 -0.26 18.14
C SER A 26 -19.18 -0.79 16.80
N TYR A 27 -20.10 -1.22 15.95
CA TYR A 27 -19.76 -1.70 14.61
C TYR A 27 -19.09 -0.59 13.78
N GLU A 28 -19.61 0.64 13.84
CA GLU A 28 -19.08 1.78 13.11
C GLU A 28 -17.65 2.12 13.52
N GLU A 29 -17.36 2.08 14.82
CA GLU A 29 -16.01 2.32 15.34
C GLU A 29 -15.03 1.25 14.85
N TYR A 30 -15.44 -0.02 14.91
CA TYR A 30 -14.63 -1.13 14.41
C TYR A 30 -14.35 -1.01 12.90
N VAL A 31 -15.38 -0.69 12.10
CA VAL A 31 -15.23 -0.45 10.66
C VAL A 31 -14.29 0.72 10.38
N ALA A 32 -14.38 1.81 11.14
CA ALA A 32 -13.47 2.95 10.97
C ALA A 32 -12.00 2.58 11.24
N TRP A 33 -11.75 1.80 12.30
CA TRP A 33 -10.39 1.36 12.65
C TRP A 33 -9.83 0.35 11.66
N THR A 34 -10.62 -0.63 11.24
CA THR A 34 -10.20 -1.62 10.23
C THR A 34 -9.98 -0.99 8.86
N THR A 35 -10.80 0.00 8.47
CA THR A 35 -10.58 0.79 7.24
C THR A 35 -9.25 1.54 7.32
N LYS A 36 -8.97 2.21 8.44
CA LYS A 36 -7.70 2.91 8.64
C LYS A 36 -6.50 1.94 8.64
N ALA A 37 -6.66 0.76 9.22
CA ALA A 37 -5.63 -0.28 9.23
C ALA A 37 -5.35 -0.80 7.81
N LYS A 38 -6.40 -1.01 7.00
CA LYS A 38 -6.30 -1.33 5.57
C LYS A 38 -5.52 -0.28 4.80
N ASP A 39 -5.86 1.00 4.95
CA ASP A 39 -5.16 2.08 4.26
C ASP A 39 -3.67 2.08 4.63
N VAL A 40 -3.34 1.83 5.90
CA VAL A 40 -1.94 1.70 6.34
C VAL A 40 -1.26 0.52 5.66
N PHE A 41 -1.90 -0.66 5.59
CA PHE A 41 -1.35 -1.86 4.95
C PHE A 41 -1.05 -1.64 3.46
N ILE A 42 -1.99 -1.03 2.74
CA ILE A 42 -1.80 -0.68 1.32
C ILE A 42 -0.64 0.30 1.16
N ASN A 43 -0.58 1.34 2.01
CA ASN A 43 0.48 2.36 1.96
C ASN A 43 1.89 1.84 2.30
N VAL A 44 2.01 0.70 2.98
CA VAL A 44 3.30 0.02 3.19
C VAL A 44 3.55 -1.09 2.17
N ASN A 45 2.81 -1.12 1.06
CA ASN A 45 2.92 -2.13 0.02
C ASN A 45 2.74 -3.57 0.55
N GLY A 46 1.84 -3.74 1.53
CA GLY A 46 1.50 -5.06 2.05
C GLY A 46 2.57 -5.69 2.94
N ASP A 47 3.57 -4.92 3.38
CA ASP A 47 4.51 -5.37 4.40
C ASP A 47 3.78 -5.49 5.75
N SER A 48 3.51 -6.74 6.16
CA SER A 48 2.78 -7.05 7.38
C SER A 48 3.47 -6.54 8.65
N ALA A 49 4.81 -6.58 8.70
CA ALA A 49 5.56 -6.11 9.86
C ALA A 49 5.50 -4.58 9.96
N ALA A 50 5.71 -3.88 8.83
CA ALA A 50 5.62 -2.43 8.77
C ALA A 50 4.19 -1.94 9.09
N ALA A 51 3.16 -2.62 8.56
CA ALA A 51 1.76 -2.29 8.81
C ALA A 51 1.41 -2.43 10.28
N ARG A 52 1.76 -3.57 10.90
CA ARG A 52 1.51 -3.82 12.33
C ARG A 52 2.09 -2.72 13.21
N CYS A 53 3.37 -2.37 13.00
CA CYS A 53 4.03 -1.31 13.76
C CYS A 53 3.35 0.05 13.57
N ARG A 54 2.97 0.40 12.33
CA ARG A 54 2.30 1.68 12.04
C ARG A 54 0.90 1.73 12.64
N VAL A 55 0.10 0.68 12.52
CA VAL A 55 -1.25 0.61 13.11
C VAL A 55 -1.15 0.68 14.64
N ALA A 56 -0.28 -0.10 15.26
CA ALA A 56 -0.02 -0.08 16.70
C ALA A 56 0.29 1.35 17.19
N TYR A 57 1.20 2.05 16.50
CA TYR A 57 1.54 3.43 16.81
C TYR A 57 0.35 4.39 16.66
N ILE A 58 -0.38 4.31 15.55
CA ILE A 58 -1.54 5.18 15.26
C ILE A 58 -2.62 5.01 16.32
N VAL A 59 -2.96 3.77 16.68
CA VAL A 59 -3.97 3.48 17.71
C VAL A 59 -3.50 4.01 19.05
N ARG A 60 -2.27 3.70 19.47
CA ARG A 60 -1.70 4.20 20.72
C ARG A 60 -1.73 5.72 20.82
N GLN A 61 -1.35 6.42 19.75
CA GLN A 61 -1.37 7.88 19.70
C GLN A 61 -2.80 8.43 19.80
N SER A 62 -3.76 7.80 19.13
CA SER A 62 -5.17 8.20 19.21
C SER A 62 -5.72 8.06 20.63
N ILE A 63 -5.49 6.91 21.27
CA ILE A 63 -5.90 6.67 22.66
C ILE A 63 -5.22 7.66 23.61
N SER A 64 -3.91 7.88 23.46
CA SER A 64 -3.16 8.82 24.31
C SER A 64 -3.74 10.24 24.23
N LYS A 65 -4.01 10.73 23.02
CA LYS A 65 -4.60 12.07 22.81
C LYS A 65 -5.97 12.22 23.46
N ARG A 66 -6.84 11.21 23.36
CA ARG A 66 -8.17 11.20 23.99
C ARG A 66 -8.06 11.26 25.51
N LEU A 67 -7.19 10.43 26.11
CA LEU A 67 -6.94 10.43 27.54
C LEU A 67 -6.34 11.77 28.02
N GLU A 68 -5.44 12.38 27.26
CA GLU A 68 -4.87 13.70 27.55
C GLU A 68 -5.92 14.81 27.54
N ALA A 69 -6.91 14.70 26.64
CA ALA A 69 -8.10 15.56 26.57
C ALA A 69 -9.13 15.30 27.68
N GLY A 70 -8.90 14.29 28.54
CA GLY A 70 -9.77 13.97 29.67
C GLY A 70 -10.91 13.00 29.34
N GLU A 71 -10.93 12.41 28.14
CA GLU A 71 -11.87 11.34 27.83
C GLU A 71 -11.58 10.09 28.66
N ASN A 72 -12.63 9.29 28.89
CA ASN A 72 -12.50 7.98 29.51
C ASN A 72 -12.53 6.89 28.43
N VAL A 73 -11.48 6.07 28.37
CA VAL A 73 -11.34 4.96 27.42
C VAL A 73 -11.39 3.66 28.21
N SER A 74 -12.54 2.99 28.24
CA SER A 74 -12.75 1.72 28.98
C SER A 74 -12.23 1.74 30.43
N GLY A 75 -12.56 2.79 31.18
CA GLY A 75 -12.11 2.94 32.58
C GLY A 75 -10.68 3.47 32.74
N LEU A 76 -9.96 3.72 31.64
CA LEU A 76 -8.71 4.46 31.64
C LEU A 76 -8.98 5.95 31.60
N SER A 77 -8.33 6.68 32.50
CA SER A 77 -8.35 8.13 32.57
C SER A 77 -6.94 8.69 32.38
N LYS A 78 -6.82 10.01 32.26
CA LYS A 78 -5.54 10.73 32.16
C LYS A 78 -4.51 10.31 33.22
N ALA A 79 -4.96 10.02 34.44
CA ALA A 79 -4.10 9.58 35.54
C ALA A 79 -3.43 8.21 35.30
N LYS A 80 -3.98 7.41 34.37
CA LYS A 80 -3.50 6.09 34.00
C LYS A 80 -2.75 6.08 32.65
N LEU A 81 -2.37 7.23 32.08
CA LEU A 81 -1.61 7.32 30.82
C LEU A 81 -0.32 6.48 30.83
N GLN A 82 0.38 6.43 31.98
CA GLN A 82 1.58 5.60 32.13
C GLN A 82 1.30 4.10 31.95
N LYS A 83 0.06 3.64 32.20
CA LYS A 83 -0.33 2.24 32.03
C LYS A 83 -0.42 1.83 30.55
N LEU A 84 -0.48 2.77 29.61
CA LEU A 84 -0.46 2.48 28.17
C LEU A 84 0.84 1.79 27.72
N GLY A 85 1.92 1.89 28.50
CA GLY A 85 3.17 1.16 28.23
C GLY A 85 3.04 -0.36 28.36
N TYR A 86 2.01 -0.86 29.05
CA TYR A 86 1.78 -2.28 29.29
C TYR A 86 0.75 -2.92 28.33
N VAL A 87 0.13 -2.13 27.45
CA VAL A 87 -0.78 -2.66 26.42
C VAL A 87 0.04 -3.35 25.33
N ASP A 88 -0.36 -4.55 24.94
CA ASP A 88 0.19 -5.22 23.76
C ASP A 88 -0.39 -4.60 22.49
N TRP A 89 0.23 -3.50 22.05
CA TRP A 89 -0.19 -2.77 20.86
C TRP A 89 -0.03 -3.57 19.58
N LEU A 90 0.83 -4.60 19.56
CA LEU A 90 1.00 -5.45 18.39
C LEU A 90 -0.18 -6.42 18.26
N LEU A 91 -0.67 -6.97 19.38
CA LEU A 91 -1.91 -7.75 19.41
C LEU A 91 -3.11 -6.91 18.94
N VAL A 92 -3.23 -5.66 19.42
CA VAL A 92 -4.28 -4.73 18.98
C VAL A 92 -4.21 -4.47 17.48
N ALA A 93 -3.00 -4.25 16.94
CA ALA A 93 -2.82 -4.04 15.51
C ALA A 93 -3.16 -5.29 14.68
N ASP A 94 -2.72 -6.47 15.12
CA ASP A 94 -3.05 -7.75 14.47
C ASP A 94 -4.56 -8.00 14.42
N TYR A 95 -5.29 -7.63 15.48
CA TYR A 95 -6.74 -7.76 15.52
C TYR A 95 -7.42 -6.86 14.47
N LEU A 96 -6.96 -5.62 14.29
CA LEU A 96 -7.53 -4.71 13.29
C LEU A 96 -7.15 -5.07 11.84
N LEU A 97 -6.00 -5.73 11.65
CA LEU A 97 -5.48 -6.14 10.35
C LEU A 97 -5.95 -7.54 9.93
N ILE A 98 -6.51 -8.35 10.84
CA ILE A 98 -6.95 -9.72 10.54
C ILE A 98 -7.92 -9.85 9.36
N PRO A 99 -8.83 -8.88 9.06
CA PRO A 99 -9.71 -9.01 7.90
C PRO A 99 -8.96 -9.10 6.56
N LEU A 100 -7.71 -8.60 6.51
CA LEU A 100 -6.84 -8.60 5.33
C LEU A 100 -6.02 -9.89 5.18
N ALA A 101 -6.11 -10.83 6.13
CA ALA A 101 -5.32 -12.07 6.12
C ALA A 101 -5.83 -13.13 5.15
N SER A 102 -7.07 -12.98 4.66
CA SER A 102 -7.65 -13.87 3.66
C SER A 102 -7.02 -13.65 2.28
N SER A 103 -6.64 -14.73 1.60
CA SER A 103 -6.25 -14.67 0.18
C SER A 103 -7.39 -14.25 -0.73
N GLU A 104 -8.64 -14.41 -0.26
CA GLU A 104 -9.84 -14.02 -0.97
C GLU A 104 -10.34 -12.61 -0.58
N ASN A 105 -9.52 -11.83 0.12
CA ASN A 105 -9.91 -10.47 0.49
C ASN A 105 -10.08 -9.60 -0.77
N GLU A 106 -11.30 -9.11 -0.98
CA GLU A 106 -11.67 -8.33 -2.17
C GLU A 106 -10.99 -6.96 -2.23
N ASP A 107 -10.69 -6.33 -1.08
CA ASP A 107 -9.93 -5.06 -1.08
C ASP A 107 -8.52 -5.26 -1.66
N ILE A 108 -7.81 -6.33 -1.26
CA ILE A 108 -6.48 -6.66 -1.77
C ILE A 108 -6.55 -6.99 -3.27
N LYS A 109 -7.56 -7.76 -3.70
CA LYS A 109 -7.76 -8.08 -5.12
C LYS A 109 -8.03 -6.82 -5.96
N ASN A 110 -8.91 -5.94 -5.48
CA ASN A 110 -9.25 -4.69 -6.16
C ASN A 110 -8.04 -3.77 -6.29
N GLU A 111 -7.25 -3.62 -5.22
CA GLU A 111 -6.02 -2.85 -5.23
C GLU A 111 -4.98 -3.44 -6.21
N ASN A 112 -4.80 -4.77 -6.24
CA ASN A 112 -3.93 -5.43 -7.20
C ASN A 112 -4.41 -5.28 -8.65
N ALA A 113 -5.73 -5.31 -8.90
CA ALA A 113 -6.31 -5.05 -10.20
C ALA A 113 -6.06 -3.60 -10.64
N GLN A 114 -6.26 -2.63 -9.74
CA GLN A 114 -6.01 -1.22 -9.99
C GLN A 114 -4.53 -0.96 -10.33
N ARG A 115 -3.58 -1.55 -9.58
CA ARG A 115 -2.14 -1.47 -9.87
C ARG A 115 -1.80 -1.99 -11.27
N LYS A 116 -2.47 -3.05 -11.73
CA LYS A 116 -2.27 -3.60 -13.09
C LYS A 116 -2.78 -2.64 -14.16
N VAL A 117 -3.92 -1.99 -13.94
CA VAL A 117 -4.47 -0.96 -14.85
C VAL A 117 -3.54 0.24 -14.93
N GLU A 118 -3.09 0.75 -13.79
CA GLU A 118 -2.16 1.88 -13.70
C GLU A 118 -0.82 1.58 -14.38
N TYR A 119 -0.25 0.40 -14.09
CA TYR A 119 0.96 -0.07 -14.76
C TYR A 119 0.78 -0.14 -16.28
N GLY A 120 -0.34 -0.69 -16.76
CA GLY A 120 -0.67 -0.74 -18.19
C GLY A 120 -0.63 0.64 -18.84
N ALA A 121 -1.33 1.62 -18.25
CA ALA A 121 -1.37 2.98 -18.76
C ALA A 121 0.01 3.66 -18.81
N ILE A 122 0.84 3.46 -17.78
CA ILE A 122 2.21 4.01 -17.75
C ILE A 122 3.13 3.28 -18.73
N TYR A 123 2.96 1.96 -18.87
CA TYR A 123 3.72 1.15 -19.82
C TYR A 123 3.41 1.56 -21.27
N ASP A 124 2.15 1.80 -21.61
CA ASP A 124 1.75 2.29 -22.94
C ASP A 124 2.40 3.66 -23.25
N SER A 125 2.44 4.55 -22.26
CA SER A 125 3.16 5.84 -22.36
C SER A 125 4.66 5.66 -22.57
N TYR A 126 5.28 4.68 -21.89
CA TYR A 126 6.67 4.29 -22.14
C TYR A 126 6.86 3.80 -23.58
N GLU A 127 6.02 2.89 -24.08
CA GLU A 127 6.10 2.36 -25.44
C GLU A 127 6.00 3.46 -26.50
N LEU A 128 5.11 4.45 -26.31
CA LEU A 128 5.01 5.60 -27.20
C LEU A 128 6.30 6.44 -27.21
N ARG A 129 6.87 6.72 -26.04
CA ARG A 129 8.15 7.45 -25.92
C ARG A 129 9.32 6.64 -26.50
N ASN A 130 9.30 5.32 -26.38
CA ASN A 130 10.32 4.43 -26.92
C ASN A 130 10.30 4.45 -28.46
N ARG A 131 9.10 4.36 -29.07
CA ARG A 131 8.93 4.53 -30.52
C ARG A 131 9.41 5.90 -31.00
N LEU A 132 9.09 6.97 -30.25
CA LEU A 132 9.56 8.33 -30.55
C LEU A 132 11.10 8.41 -30.51
N TYR A 133 11.72 7.86 -29.47
CA TYR A 133 13.17 7.81 -29.32
C TYR A 133 13.85 7.08 -30.49
N GLU A 134 13.38 5.88 -30.86
CA GLU A 134 13.94 5.13 -31.98
C GLU A 134 13.70 5.85 -33.33
N ALA A 135 12.54 6.50 -33.51
CA ALA A 135 12.30 7.34 -34.70
C ALA A 135 13.29 8.50 -34.80
N ARG A 136 13.57 9.18 -33.68
CA ARG A 136 14.57 10.27 -33.63
C ARG A 136 15.97 9.77 -33.95
N LYS A 137 16.35 8.63 -33.39
CA LYS A 137 17.63 7.96 -33.69
C LYS A 137 17.76 7.62 -35.19
N LEU A 138 16.68 7.13 -35.81
CA LEU A 138 16.63 6.87 -37.25
C LEU A 138 16.76 8.17 -38.08
N ILE A 139 16.13 9.27 -37.66
CA ILE A 139 16.23 10.58 -38.31
C ILE A 139 17.67 11.11 -38.25
N GLN A 140 18.33 10.97 -37.09
CA GLN A 140 19.72 11.39 -36.91
C GLN A 140 20.69 10.57 -37.77
N SER A 141 20.43 9.26 -37.94
CA SER A 141 21.25 8.39 -38.80
C SER A 141 20.93 8.50 -40.29
N HIS A 142 19.73 8.98 -40.65
CA HIS A 142 19.28 9.14 -42.04
C HIS A 142 18.73 10.57 -42.27
N PRO A 143 19.57 11.61 -42.27
CA PRO A 143 19.12 13.01 -42.27
C PRO A 143 18.28 13.40 -43.50
N ASN A 144 18.52 12.74 -44.64
CA ASN A 144 17.84 13.01 -45.91
C ASN A 144 16.62 12.11 -46.16
N ALA A 145 16.36 11.12 -45.30
CA ALA A 145 15.21 10.24 -45.47
C ALA A 145 13.91 11.03 -45.27
N THR A 146 12.85 10.64 -45.97
CA THR A 146 11.49 11.14 -45.84
C THR A 146 10.79 10.54 -44.63
N ASN A 147 9.64 11.10 -44.22
CA ASN A 147 8.83 10.51 -43.14
C ASN A 147 8.36 9.09 -43.46
N LYS A 148 8.12 8.76 -44.74
CA LYS A 148 7.67 7.44 -45.16
C LYS A 148 8.79 6.40 -45.05
N GLU A 149 10.02 6.78 -45.40
CA GLU A 149 11.19 5.89 -45.27
C GLU A 149 11.54 5.65 -43.81
N ILE A 150 11.55 6.70 -42.97
CA ILE A 150 11.76 6.54 -41.53
C ILE A 150 10.66 5.66 -40.91
N LEU A 151 9.40 5.83 -41.33
CA LEU A 151 8.31 4.98 -40.85
C LEU A 151 8.50 3.52 -41.28
N ALA A 152 8.94 3.26 -42.51
CA ALA A 152 9.20 1.91 -42.97
C ALA A 152 10.27 1.22 -42.11
N LEU A 153 11.38 1.92 -41.84
CA LEU A 153 12.44 1.44 -40.94
C LEU A 153 11.94 1.23 -39.51
N LEU A 154 11.16 2.19 -38.98
CA LEU A 154 10.62 2.09 -37.63
C LEU A 154 9.68 0.89 -37.48
N LYS A 155 8.92 0.56 -38.53
CA LYS A 155 8.01 -0.59 -38.56
C LYS A 155 8.70 -1.95 -38.53
N GLU A 156 10.00 -2.02 -38.86
CA GLU A 156 10.79 -3.25 -38.70
C GLU A 156 10.92 -3.63 -37.22
N THR A 157 10.94 -2.64 -36.31
CA THR A 157 11.01 -2.86 -34.86
C THR A 157 9.65 -2.73 -34.19
N PHE A 158 8.80 -1.80 -34.65
CA PHE A 158 7.48 -1.50 -34.08
C PHE A 158 6.41 -1.56 -35.17
N PRO A 159 5.82 -2.74 -35.44
CA PRO A 159 4.87 -2.92 -36.55
C PRO A 159 3.66 -1.98 -36.52
N ASP A 160 3.26 -1.55 -35.33
CA ASP A 160 2.15 -0.63 -35.06
C ASP A 160 2.52 0.85 -35.15
N ALA A 161 3.79 1.17 -35.45
CA ALA A 161 4.23 2.55 -35.61
C ALA A 161 3.45 3.29 -36.70
N SER A 162 3.24 4.58 -36.47
CA SER A 162 2.46 5.46 -37.34
C SER A 162 3.26 6.69 -37.79
N LEU A 163 2.74 7.39 -38.80
CA LEU A 163 3.31 8.67 -39.24
C LEU A 163 3.30 9.73 -38.14
N ALA A 164 2.41 9.63 -37.15
CA ALA A 164 2.36 10.56 -36.03
C ALA A 164 3.66 10.46 -35.20
N ASN A 165 4.17 9.25 -34.95
CA ASN A 165 5.42 9.05 -34.20
C ASN A 165 6.61 9.71 -34.90
N VAL A 166 6.72 9.56 -36.22
CA VAL A 166 7.81 10.15 -37.03
C VAL A 166 7.69 11.67 -37.13
N THR A 167 6.47 12.18 -37.26
CA THR A 167 6.21 13.63 -37.34
C THR A 167 6.59 14.31 -36.03
N GLU A 168 6.17 13.75 -34.91
CA GLU A 168 6.53 14.25 -33.58
C GLU A 168 8.04 14.17 -33.36
N ALA A 169 8.70 13.07 -33.76
CA ALA A 169 10.14 12.91 -33.67
C ALA A 169 10.89 14.06 -34.37
N ARG A 170 10.47 14.44 -35.59
CA ARG A 170 11.05 15.57 -36.30
C ARG A 170 10.81 16.90 -35.62
N GLN A 171 9.65 17.12 -35.02
CA GLN A 171 9.40 18.35 -34.27
C GLN A 171 10.35 18.47 -33.08
N HIS A 172 10.60 17.36 -32.37
CA HIS A 172 11.56 17.32 -31.27
C HIS A 172 13.01 17.56 -31.72
N GLU A 173 13.44 16.95 -32.84
CA GLU A 173 14.76 17.23 -33.43
C GLU A 173 14.92 18.70 -33.82
N LYS A 174 13.92 19.31 -34.44
CA LYS A 174 13.95 20.74 -34.80
C LYS A 174 14.06 21.66 -33.60
N LYS A 175 13.45 21.28 -32.47
CA LYS A 175 13.53 22.03 -31.20
C LYS A 175 14.84 21.82 -30.46
N GLY A 176 15.73 20.94 -30.95
CA GLY A 176 17.01 20.65 -30.31
C GLY A 176 16.86 19.93 -28.96
N ALA A 177 15.79 19.16 -28.77
CA ALA A 177 15.59 18.41 -27.53
C ALA A 177 16.71 17.35 -27.35
N GLY A 178 17.17 17.12 -26.12
CA GLY A 178 18.10 16.02 -25.83
C GLY A 178 17.54 14.66 -26.25
N LEU A 179 18.41 13.74 -26.67
CA LEU A 179 18.04 12.37 -27.01
C LEU A 179 18.32 11.46 -25.80
N GLU A 180 17.34 11.36 -24.90
CA GLU A 180 17.39 10.46 -23.76
C GLU A 180 16.55 9.21 -24.02
N ARG A 181 17.13 8.05 -23.74
CA ARG A 181 16.41 6.79 -23.88
C ARG A 181 15.40 6.66 -22.74
N PRO A 182 14.10 6.42 -23.05
CA PRO A 182 13.13 6.18 -21.99
C PRO A 182 13.42 4.88 -21.25
N VAL A 183 13.12 4.86 -19.96
CA VAL A 183 13.29 3.70 -19.09
C VAL A 183 11.93 3.02 -18.91
N PRO A 184 11.83 1.68 -19.08
CA PRO A 184 10.59 0.97 -18.82
C PRO A 184 10.24 1.03 -17.33
N PRO A 185 8.95 1.21 -16.98
CA PRO A 185 8.52 1.14 -15.59
C PRO A 185 8.65 -0.30 -15.06
N ASP A 186 8.98 -0.43 -13.78
CA ASP A 186 8.97 -1.73 -13.12
C ASP A 186 7.53 -2.25 -12.96
N LYS A 187 7.35 -3.57 -13.11
CA LYS A 187 6.06 -4.22 -12.84
C LYS A 187 5.75 -4.09 -11.34
N PRO A 188 4.55 -3.63 -10.96
CA PRO A 188 4.17 -3.58 -9.56
C PRO A 188 4.12 -4.99 -8.98
N LYS A 189 4.54 -5.13 -7.72
CA LYS A 189 4.32 -6.37 -6.98
C LYS A 189 2.88 -6.40 -6.48
N ASP A 190 2.24 -7.56 -6.64
CA ASP A 190 0.95 -7.82 -6.03
C ASP A 190 1.10 -7.76 -4.51
N LEU A 191 0.14 -7.12 -3.85
CA LEU A 191 0.02 -7.10 -2.40
C LEU A 191 -0.25 -8.51 -1.89
N PRO A 192 0.56 -9.02 -0.94
CA PRO A 192 0.27 -10.29 -0.30
C PRO A 192 -0.89 -10.14 0.70
N PRO A 193 -1.54 -11.24 1.10
CA PRO A 193 -2.42 -11.26 2.26
C PRO A 193 -1.67 -10.86 3.53
N TYR A 194 -2.36 -10.28 4.51
CA TYR A 194 -1.78 -9.93 5.80
C TYR A 194 -1.35 -11.19 6.58
N GLU A 195 -0.16 -11.13 7.18
CA GLU A 195 0.38 -12.18 8.04
C GLU A 195 0.39 -11.71 9.50
N SER A 196 -0.48 -12.33 10.31
CA SER A 196 -0.60 -12.06 11.74
C SER A 196 0.43 -12.86 12.55
N VAL A 197 0.95 -12.27 13.62
CA VAL A 197 1.81 -12.93 14.61
C VAL A 197 0.97 -13.60 15.71
N PHE A 198 -0.11 -12.94 16.13
CA PHE A 198 -0.95 -13.39 17.24
C PHE A 198 -2.15 -14.23 16.83
N PHE A 199 -2.57 -14.12 15.58
CA PHE A 199 -3.64 -14.93 14.98
C PHE A 199 -3.11 -15.70 13.77
N PRO A 200 -2.06 -16.53 13.94
CA PRO A 200 -1.57 -17.35 12.86
C PRO A 200 -2.71 -18.26 12.39
N LYS A 201 -2.84 -18.44 11.08
CA LYS A 201 -3.89 -19.26 10.45
C LYS A 201 -4.09 -20.54 11.28
N VAL A 202 -5.23 -20.67 11.95
CA VAL A 202 -5.76 -21.99 12.29
C VAL A 202 -5.90 -22.67 10.92
N ALA A 203 -4.98 -23.60 10.65
CA ALA A 203 -4.74 -24.34 9.41
C ALA A 203 -5.86 -24.21 8.35
N ALA A 204 -5.58 -23.75 7.13
CA ALA A 204 -5.30 -24.68 6.01
C ALA A 204 -5.63 -26.16 6.33
N GLY A 205 -6.91 -26.48 6.57
CA GLY A 205 -7.29 -27.79 7.07
C GLY A 205 -8.80 -27.99 7.31
N SER A 206 -9.66 -27.66 6.35
CA SER A 206 -11.01 -28.22 6.29
C SER A 206 -11.51 -28.38 4.84
N ARG A 207 -10.72 -29.07 4.03
CA ARG A 207 -11.20 -29.80 2.84
C ARG A 207 -10.49 -31.16 2.85
N ASP A 208 -11.05 -32.05 3.65
CA ASP A 208 -11.01 -33.51 3.49
C ASP A 208 -11.88 -34.10 4.59
N ARG A 209 -13.21 -34.00 4.42
CA ARG A 209 -14.22 -34.99 4.82
C ARG A 209 -15.43 -34.85 3.92
#